data_AF-A0A7S1YU02-F1
#
_entry.id   AF-A0A7S1YU02-F1
#
_cell.length_a   1.000
_cell.length_b   1.000
_cell.length_c   1.000
_cell.angle_alpha   90.00
_cell.angle_beta   90.00
_cell.angle_gamma   90.00
#
_symmetry.space_group_name_H-M   'P 1'
#
loop_
_entity.id
_entity.type
_entity.pdbx_description
1 polymer ?
#
loop_
_entity_poly.entity_id
_entity_poly.type
_entity_poly.pdbx_seq_one_letter_code
_entity_poly.pdbx_strand_id
1 'polypeptide(L)'
;GGPKIGLNETLLGIAAPPWLGQLMVRTVGFREAERALGLGVLYGPEEALGVGLVDEVVPKEEVGDAAMREAVRWAGIPPKARVASKLLTRKEFVNGLDRKEDTDHFCFYIKDEEVQRYLAKYVEGMKKKRA
;
A
#
# COMPACT_ATOMS: atom_id res chain seq x y z
N GLY A 1 -19.26 -6.90 3.11
CA GLY A 1 -18.04 -7.60 2.66
C GLY A 1 -16.98 -7.43 3.71
N GLY A 2 -16.16 -8.46 3.95
CA GLY A 2 -15.05 -8.37 4.91
C GLY A 2 -14.00 -7.32 4.54
N PRO A 3 -13.04 -7.04 5.44
CA PRO A 3 -11.96 -6.11 5.16
C PRO A 3 -11.14 -6.58 3.94
N LYS A 4 -10.67 -5.62 3.14
CA LYS A 4 -9.76 -5.87 2.02
C LYS A 4 -8.62 -4.87 2.02
N ILE A 5 -7.47 -5.27 1.51
CA ILE A 5 -6.26 -4.44 1.41
C ILE A 5 -5.58 -4.63 0.05
N GLY A 6 -5.00 -3.57 -0.50
CA GLY A 6 -4.28 -3.59 -1.76
C GLY A 6 -4.18 -2.20 -2.37
N LEU A 7 -3.58 -2.14 -3.55
CA LEU A 7 -3.42 -0.93 -4.37
C LEU A 7 -4.34 -1.06 -5.59
N ASN A 8 -5.46 -0.34 -5.59
CA ASN A 8 -6.52 -0.44 -6.59
C ASN A 8 -6.61 0.77 -7.53
N GLU A 9 -5.55 1.58 -7.57
CA GLU A 9 -5.42 2.80 -8.37
C GLU A 9 -5.82 2.58 -9.83
N THR A 10 -5.39 1.47 -10.43
CA THR A 10 -5.67 1.15 -11.84
C THR A 10 -7.15 0.94 -12.13
N LEU A 11 -7.96 0.51 -11.15
CA LEU A 11 -9.42 0.45 -11.29
C LEU A 11 -10.07 1.84 -11.35
N LEU A 12 -9.33 2.88 -10.91
CA LEU A 12 -9.73 4.27 -10.94
C LEU A 12 -9.14 5.02 -12.14
N GLY A 13 -8.49 4.30 -13.07
CA GLY A 13 -7.81 4.89 -14.21
C GLY A 13 -6.55 5.65 -13.83
N ILE A 14 -5.98 5.40 -12.64
CA ILE A 14 -4.72 6.01 -12.21
C ILE A 14 -3.65 4.96 -11.89
N ALA A 15 -2.38 5.35 -11.91
CA ALA A 15 -1.29 4.49 -11.44
C ALA A 15 -0.92 4.85 -10.00
N ALA A 16 -0.52 3.85 -9.20
CA ALA A 16 0.13 4.12 -7.93
C ALA A 16 1.42 4.92 -8.18
N PRO A 17 1.77 5.91 -7.34
CA PRO A 17 3.03 6.62 -7.45
C PRO A 17 4.22 5.63 -7.48
N PRO A 18 5.30 5.90 -8.23
CA PRO A 18 6.40 4.94 -8.41
C PRO A 18 6.96 4.40 -7.10
N TRP A 19 7.12 5.27 -6.09
CA TRP A 19 7.61 4.86 -4.77
C TRP A 19 6.66 3.89 -4.06
N LEU A 20 5.34 4.08 -4.20
CA LEU A 20 4.34 3.22 -3.58
C LEU A 20 4.26 1.86 -4.29
N GLY A 21 4.30 1.85 -5.63
CA GLY A 21 4.39 0.62 -6.42
C GLY A 21 5.65 -0.19 -6.08
N GLN A 22 6.79 0.48 -5.91
CA GLN A 22 8.03 -0.18 -5.49
C GLN A 22 7.97 -0.68 -4.04
N LEU A 23 7.24 -0.02 -3.14
CA LEU A 23 6.98 -0.59 -1.81
C LEU A 23 6.18 -1.89 -1.89
N MET A 24 5.18 -1.98 -2.77
CA MET A 24 4.45 -3.23 -3.02
C MET A 24 5.39 -4.33 -3.53
N VAL A 25 6.25 -4.03 -4.51
CA VAL A 25 7.28 -4.96 -5.02
C VAL A 25 8.21 -5.45 -3.90
N ARG A 26 8.66 -4.55 -3.02
CA ARG A 26 9.53 -4.89 -1.89
C ARG A 26 8.82 -5.70 -0.78
N THR A 27 7.49 -5.71 -0.77
CA THR A 27 6.68 -6.36 0.25
C THR A 27 6.26 -7.76 -0.20
N VAL A 28 5.64 -7.88 -1.37
CA VAL A 28 5.06 -9.16 -1.87
C VAL A 28 5.88 -9.82 -2.98
N GLY A 29 7.00 -9.21 -3.39
CA GLY A 29 7.84 -9.65 -4.49
C GLY A 29 7.35 -9.17 -5.86
N PHE A 30 8.23 -9.25 -6.86
CA PHE A 30 8.03 -8.66 -8.19
C PHE A 30 6.78 -9.18 -8.91
N ARG A 31 6.65 -10.52 -9.05
CA ARG A 31 5.56 -11.13 -9.83
C ARG A 31 4.17 -10.83 -9.24
N GLU A 32 4.02 -10.93 -7.92
CA GLU A 32 2.74 -10.65 -7.30
C GLU A 32 2.42 -9.15 -7.34
N ALA A 33 3.41 -8.28 -7.12
CA ALA A 33 3.22 -6.84 -7.21
C ALA A 33 2.82 -6.39 -8.63
N GLU A 34 3.46 -6.92 -9.67
CA GLU A 34 3.09 -6.64 -11.07
C GLU A 34 1.62 -6.97 -11.34
N ARG A 35 1.19 -8.16 -10.94
CA ARG A 35 -0.21 -8.60 -11.04
C ARG A 35 -1.14 -7.71 -10.22
N ALA A 36 -0.78 -7.43 -8.96
CA ALA A 36 -1.60 -6.67 -8.03
C ALA A 36 -1.84 -5.24 -8.51
N LEU A 37 -0.76 -4.56 -8.91
CA LEU A 37 -0.79 -3.18 -9.41
C LEU A 37 -1.55 -3.10 -10.73
N GLY A 38 -1.27 -4.01 -11.67
CA GLY A 38 -1.91 -4.00 -12.99
C GLY A 38 -3.42 -4.26 -12.95
N LEU A 39 -3.87 -5.19 -12.09
CA LEU A 39 -5.28 -5.57 -11.97
C LEU A 39 -6.02 -4.83 -10.84
N GLY A 40 -5.32 -4.02 -10.06
CA GLY A 40 -5.88 -3.31 -8.92
C GLY A 40 -6.46 -4.24 -7.85
N VAL A 41 -5.72 -5.30 -7.52
CA VAL A 41 -6.20 -6.39 -6.65
C VAL A 41 -6.39 -5.91 -5.22
N LEU A 42 -7.56 -6.20 -4.66
CA LEU A 42 -7.88 -6.05 -3.24
C LEU A 42 -8.05 -7.43 -2.60
N TYR A 43 -7.05 -7.82 -1.82
CA TYR A 43 -6.96 -9.11 -1.14
C TYR A 43 -7.87 -9.17 0.07
N GLY A 44 -8.55 -10.30 0.29
CA GLY A 44 -9.10 -10.63 1.61
C GLY A 44 -7.99 -10.97 2.62
N PRO A 45 -8.33 -11.16 3.91
CA PRO A 45 -7.32 -11.38 4.96
C PRO A 45 -6.36 -12.56 4.68
N GLU A 46 -6.91 -13.74 4.38
CA GLU A 46 -6.10 -14.94 4.13
C GLU A 46 -5.24 -14.84 2.87
N GLU A 47 -5.77 -14.22 1.81
CA GLU A 47 -5.01 -14.00 0.58
C GLU A 47 -3.88 -13.01 0.82
N ALA A 48 -4.13 -11.94 1.59
CA ALA A 48 -3.12 -10.94 1.94
C ALA A 48 -1.98 -11.56 2.75
N LEU A 49 -2.30 -12.48 3.68
CA LEU A 49 -1.30 -13.25 4.42
C LEU A 49 -0.52 -14.17 3.48
N GLY A 50 -1.22 -14.89 2.61
CA GLY A 50 -0.61 -15.83 1.65
C GLY A 50 0.37 -15.18 0.68
N VAL A 51 0.16 -13.92 0.29
CA VAL A 51 1.08 -13.16 -0.57
C VAL A 51 2.14 -12.36 0.22
N GLY A 52 2.08 -12.36 1.56
CA GLY A 52 3.01 -11.61 2.41
C GLY A 52 2.74 -10.11 2.47
N LEU A 53 1.52 -9.66 2.14
CA LEU A 53 1.12 -8.25 2.28
C LEU A 53 0.82 -7.88 3.73
N VAL A 54 0.41 -8.86 4.55
CA VAL A 54 0.24 -8.73 6.01
C VAL A 54 0.98 -9.85 6.72
N ASP A 55 1.42 -9.59 7.96
CA ASP A 55 2.23 -10.53 8.74
C ASP A 55 1.40 -11.49 9.60
N GLU A 56 0.17 -11.11 9.98
CA GLU A 56 -0.72 -11.91 10.84
C GLU A 56 -2.19 -11.60 10.52
N VAL A 57 -3.06 -12.60 10.60
CA VAL A 57 -4.53 -12.46 10.51
C VAL A 57 -5.14 -13.04 11.77
N VAL A 58 -5.98 -12.23 12.44
CA VAL A 58 -6.67 -12.59 13.69
C VAL A 58 -8.15 -12.17 13.63
N PRO A 59 -9.01 -12.71 14.51
CA PRO A 59 -10.36 -12.19 14.69
C PRO A 59 -10.36 -10.68 14.96
N LYS A 60 -11.42 -9.98 14.53
CA LYS A 60 -11.49 -8.52 14.54
C LYS A 60 -11.29 -7.94 15.95
N GLU A 61 -11.86 -8.60 16.93
CA GLU A 61 -11.82 -8.29 18.36
C GLU A 61 -10.41 -8.45 18.97
N GLU A 62 -9.54 -9.26 18.35
CA GLU A 62 -8.18 -9.56 18.84
C GLU A 62 -7.11 -8.67 18.19
N VAL A 63 -7.45 -7.89 17.15
CA VAL A 63 -6.48 -7.05 16.41
C VAL A 63 -5.69 -6.12 17.34
N GLY A 64 -6.35 -5.54 18.35
CA GLY A 64 -5.69 -4.66 19.32
C GLY A 64 -4.65 -5.39 20.16
N ASP A 65 -4.99 -6.57 20.68
CA ASP A 65 -4.12 -7.38 21.52
C ASP A 65 -2.95 -7.95 20.71
N ALA A 66 -3.20 -8.44 19.50
CA ALA A 66 -2.16 -8.92 18.58
C ALA A 66 -1.16 -7.80 18.21
N ALA A 67 -1.67 -6.61 17.88
CA ALA A 67 -0.83 -5.45 17.57
C ALA A 67 0.01 -5.01 18.78
N MET A 68 -0.56 -5.01 20.00
CA MET A 68 0.17 -4.69 21.21
C MET A 68 1.28 -5.70 21.50
N ARG A 69 0.97 -7.00 21.36
CA ARG A 69 1.94 -8.09 21.53
C ARG A 69 3.15 -7.91 20.61
N GLU A 70 2.92 -7.62 19.33
CA GLU A 70 4.00 -7.39 18.38
C GLU A 70 4.76 -6.08 18.67
N ALA A 71 4.07 -5.01 19.06
CA ALA A 71 4.71 -3.75 19.46
C ALA A 71 5.64 -3.95 20.67
N VAL A 72 5.22 -4.70 21.69
CA VAL A 72 6.04 -5.06 22.86
C VAL A 72 7.27 -5.85 22.44
N ARG A 73 7.11 -6.83 21.53
CA ARG A 73 8.22 -7.61 20.98
C ARG A 73 9.26 -6.71 20.29
N TRP A 74 8.83 -5.77 19.44
CA TRP A 74 9.74 -4.81 18.80
C TRP A 74 10.36 -3.80 19.77
N ALA A 75 9.62 -3.42 20.83
CA ALA A 75 10.10 -2.51 21.87
C ALA A 75 11.20 -3.12 22.74
N GLY A 76 11.23 -4.45 22.88
CA GLY A 76 12.30 -5.17 23.57
C GLY A 76 13.67 -5.12 22.88
N ILE A 77 13.73 -4.67 21.62
CA ILE A 77 14.98 -4.57 20.86
C ILE A 77 15.67 -3.22 21.11
N PRO A 78 16.99 -3.19 21.42
CA PRO A 78 17.73 -1.95 21.63
C PRO A 78 17.51 -0.94 20.49
N PRO A 79 17.06 0.30 20.78
CA PRO A 79 16.61 1.23 19.74
C PRO A 79 17.64 1.53 18.66
N LYS A 80 18.92 1.71 19.05
CA LYS A 80 20.01 1.98 18.10
C LYS A 80 20.21 0.83 17.11
N ALA A 81 20.18 -0.42 17.58
CA ALA A 81 20.35 -1.61 16.75
C ALA A 81 19.16 -1.80 15.79
N ARG A 82 17.94 -1.60 16.28
CA ARG A 82 16.71 -1.69 15.47
C ARG A 82 16.69 -0.64 14.36
N VAL A 83 17.04 0.61 14.67
CA VAL A 83 17.11 1.69 13.67
C VAL A 83 18.19 1.41 12.64
N ALA A 84 19.40 1.01 13.05
CA ALA A 84 20.47 0.66 12.13
C ALA A 84 20.04 -0.47 11.18
N SER A 85 19.43 -1.53 11.70
CA SER A 85 18.93 -2.66 10.90
C SER A 85 17.84 -2.24 9.90
N LYS A 86 16.90 -1.37 10.31
CA LYS A 86 15.87 -0.82 9.42
C LYS A 86 16.48 0.03 8.30
N LEU A 87 17.51 0.81 8.61
CA LEU A 87 18.18 1.65 7.62
C LEU A 87 19.00 0.82 6.63
N LEU A 88 19.62 -0.28 7.05
CA LEU A 88 20.35 -1.18 6.14
C LEU A 88 19.48 -1.64 4.96
N THR A 89 18.19 -1.90 5.20
CA THR A 89 17.28 -2.40 4.17
C THR A 89 16.46 -1.31 3.48
N ARG A 90 16.37 -0.09 4.03
CA ARG A 90 15.50 0.98 3.50
C ARG A 90 16.24 2.22 2.99
N LYS A 91 17.51 2.40 3.34
CA LYS A 91 18.26 3.64 3.04
C LYS A 91 18.29 3.95 1.55
N GLU A 92 18.64 2.97 0.71
CA GLU A 92 18.70 3.18 -0.75
C GLU A 92 17.34 3.59 -1.32
N PHE A 93 16.28 2.87 -0.95
CA PHE A 93 14.92 3.19 -1.37
C PHE A 93 14.48 4.60 -0.94
N VAL A 94 14.71 4.95 0.33
CA VAL A 94 14.35 6.28 0.87
C VAL A 94 15.16 7.40 0.21
N ASN A 95 16.44 7.17 -0.05
CA ASN A 95 17.31 8.16 -0.71
C ASN A 95 16.91 8.39 -2.18
N GLY A 96 16.28 7.40 -2.83
CA GLY A 96 15.75 7.53 -4.18
C GLY A 96 14.41 8.26 -4.27
N LEU A 97 13.84 8.72 -3.15
CA LEU A 97 12.59 9.47 -3.16
C LEU A 97 12.87 10.94 -3.52
N ASP A 98 12.58 11.32 -4.77
CA ASP A 98 12.56 12.72 -5.19
C ASP A 98 11.14 13.28 -5.11
N ARG A 99 10.93 14.14 -4.12
CA ARG A 99 9.63 14.80 -3.89
C ARG A 99 9.21 15.71 -5.05
N LYS A 100 10.16 16.39 -5.69
CA LYS A 100 9.84 17.33 -6.76
C LYS A 100 9.38 16.57 -8.00
N GLU A 101 10.15 15.57 -8.40
CA GLU A 101 9.79 14.70 -9.52
C GLU A 101 8.44 14.01 -9.30
N ASP A 102 8.22 13.44 -8.10
CA ASP A 102 6.93 12.84 -7.72
C ASP A 102 5.77 13.83 -7.82
N THR A 103 5.97 15.07 -7.33
CA THR A 103 4.96 16.14 -7.40
C THR A 103 4.65 16.53 -8.84
N ASP A 104 5.69 16.67 -9.68
CA ASP A 104 5.55 17.05 -11.08
C ASP A 104 4.80 15.95 -11.86
N HIS A 105 5.17 14.68 -11.68
CA HIS A 105 4.47 13.53 -12.27
C HIS A 105 3.01 13.45 -11.82
N PHE A 106 2.76 13.56 -10.51
CA PHE A 106 1.39 13.53 -9.98
C PHE A 106 0.55 14.68 -10.53
N CYS A 107 1.08 15.90 -10.53
CA CYS A 107 0.38 17.09 -11.04
C CYS A 107 0.10 17.01 -12.54
N PHE A 108 1.02 16.45 -13.31
CA PHE A 108 0.82 16.20 -14.74
C PHE A 108 -0.33 15.20 -14.94
N TYR A 109 -0.23 14.05 -14.27
CA TYR A 109 -1.13 12.93 -14.48
C TYR A 109 -2.55 13.20 -13.96
N ILE A 110 -2.70 13.86 -12.80
CA ILE A 110 -4.02 14.17 -12.25
C ILE A 110 -4.78 15.19 -13.09
N LYS A 111 -4.10 16.04 -13.86
CA LYS A 111 -4.73 17.06 -14.71
C LYS A 111 -5.15 16.51 -16.08
N ASP A 112 -4.77 15.28 -16.40
CA ASP A 112 -5.16 14.63 -17.65
C ASP A 112 -6.69 14.48 -17.75
N GLU A 113 -7.25 14.77 -18.93
CA GLU A 113 -8.70 14.78 -19.14
C GLU A 113 -9.32 13.39 -18.96
N GLU A 114 -8.63 12.33 -19.39
CA GLU A 114 -9.11 10.97 -19.25
C GLU A 114 -9.12 10.54 -17.77
N VAL A 115 -8.05 10.84 -17.05
CA VAL A 115 -7.96 10.62 -15.60
C VAL A 115 -9.08 11.37 -14.87
N GLN A 116 -9.31 12.66 -15.19
CA GLN A 116 -10.39 13.45 -14.61
C GLN A 116 -11.77 12.82 -14.86
N ARG A 117 -12.03 12.28 -16.06
CA ARG A 117 -13.29 11.57 -16.36
C ARG A 117 -13.48 10.31 -15.52
N TYR A 118 -12.42 9.52 -15.32
CA TYR A 118 -12.50 8.31 -14.48
C TYR A 118 -12.76 8.66 -13.01
N LEU A 119 -12.04 9.65 -12.48
CA LEU A 119 -12.22 10.11 -11.10
C LEU A 119 -13.62 10.67 -10.85
N ALA A 120 -14.16 11.45 -11.78
CA ALA A 120 -15.53 11.98 -11.67
C ALA A 120 -16.56 10.85 -11.55
N LYS A 121 -16.50 9.85 -12.46
CA LYS A 121 -17.38 8.67 -12.43
C LYS A 121 -17.24 7.90 -11.12
N TYR A 122 -16.02 7.75 -10.61
CA TYR A 122 -15.77 7.04 -9.36
C TYR A 122 -16.41 7.76 -8.16
N VAL A 123 -16.23 9.08 -8.05
CA VAL A 123 -16.84 9.91 -7.00
C VAL A 123 -18.36 9.84 -7.05
N GLU A 124 -18.97 9.87 -8.23
CA GLU A 124 -20.42 9.67 -8.38
C GLU A 124 -20.88 8.29 -7.92
N GLY A 125 -20.12 7.23 -8.27
CA GLY A 125 -20.38 5.87 -7.81
C GLY A 125 -20.31 5.72 -6.28
N MET A 126 -19.38 6.43 -5.63
CA MET A 126 -19.28 6.44 -4.16
C MET A 126 -20.50 7.08 -3.49
N LYS A 127 -21.08 8.13 -4.08
CA LYS A 127 -22.30 8.76 -3.55
C LYS A 127 -23.48 7.78 -3.53
N LYS A 128 -23.60 6.94 -4.56
CA LYS A 128 -24.67 5.95 -4.68
C LYS A 128 -24.53 4.75 -3.73
N LYS A 129 -23.31 4.40 -3.31
CA LYS A 129 -23.05 3.30 -2.36
C LYS A 129 -23.27 3.67 -0.89
N ARG A 130 -23.34 4.97 -0.57
CA ARG A 130 -23.63 5.49 0.78
C ARG A 130 -25.13 5.73 1.04
N ALA A 131 -25.96 5.68 -0.01
CA ALA A 131 -27.42 5.69 0.08
C ALA A 131 -27.95 4.26 0.11
#